data_AF-A0A4Q6UVP0-F1
#
_entry.id   AF-A0A4Q6UVP0-F1
#
_cell.length_a   1.000
_cell.length_b   1.000
_cell.length_c   1.000
_cell.angle_alpha   90.00
_cell.angle_beta   90.00
_cell.angle_gamma   90.00
#
_symmetry.space_group_name_H-M   'P 1'
#
loop_
_entity.id
_entity.type
_entity.pdbx_description
1 polymer ?
#
loop_
_entity_poly.entity_id
_entity_poly.type
_entity_poly.pdbx_seq_one_letter_code
_entity_poly.pdbx_strand_id
1 'polypeptide(L)'
;MDADVTDPAALRLASPVLPSDGPRLCAELTRLAATGATEIVCDVSALHTPQLAAVDALSRLRLTAHRTGCHLRLHHPTPQLRALLELTGLAEPLGLGEAP
;
A
#
# COMPACT_ATOMS: atom_id res chain seq x y z
N MET A 1 -20.45 14.45 18.76
CA MET A 1 -20.02 13.29 17.95
C MET A 1 -18.60 13.56 17.57
N ASP A 2 -17.69 13.31 18.50
CA ASP A 2 -16.26 13.37 18.25
C ASP A 2 -15.93 12.20 17.33
N ALA A 3 -15.75 12.50 16.04
CA ALA A 3 -15.06 11.58 15.17
C ALA A 3 -13.66 11.47 15.75
N ASP A 4 -13.39 10.35 16.40
CA ASP A 4 -12.04 9.93 16.74
C ASP A 4 -11.19 10.18 15.49
N VAL A 5 -10.33 11.19 15.55
CA VAL A 5 -9.24 11.36 14.58
C VAL A 5 -8.28 10.22 14.92
N THR A 6 -8.67 8.99 14.56
CA THR A 6 -7.73 7.89 14.47
C THR A 6 -6.84 8.29 13.30
N ASP A 7 -5.58 8.63 13.58
CA ASP A 7 -4.59 8.74 12.51
C ASP A 7 -4.68 7.44 11.69
N PRO A 8 -4.84 7.53 10.35
CA PRO A 8 -5.00 6.33 9.55
C PRO A 8 -3.79 5.42 9.76
N ALA A 9 -4.03 4.13 10.01
CA ALA A 9 -2.96 3.16 10.13
C ALA A 9 -2.08 3.23 8.88
N ALA A 10 -0.82 3.68 9.03
CA ALA A 10 0.01 4.08 7.90
C ALA A 10 1.26 3.21 7.75
N LEU A 11 1.59 2.90 6.50
CA LEU A 11 2.83 2.28 6.08
C LEU A 11 3.54 3.24 5.12
N ARG A 12 4.87 3.18 5.06
CA ARG A 12 5.66 3.92 4.07
C ARG A 12 6.54 2.98 3.27
N LEU A 13 6.51 3.13 1.96
CA LEU A 13 7.42 2.47 1.03
C LEU A 13 8.26 3.56 0.34
N ALA A 14 9.59 3.42 0.44
CA ALA A 14 10.54 4.43 -0.02
C ALA A 14 11.63 3.79 -0.90
N SER A 15 12.28 4.61 -1.74
CA SER A 15 13.40 4.16 -2.57
C SER A 15 14.74 4.20 -1.81
N PRO A 16 15.67 3.27 -2.07
CA PRO A 16 15.50 2.08 -2.90
C PRO A 16 14.65 1.02 -2.18
N VAL A 17 13.83 0.27 -2.93
CA VAL A 17 13.08 -0.87 -2.38
C VAL A 17 14.00 -2.08 -2.34
N LEU A 18 14.20 -2.60 -1.14
CA LEU A 18 15.02 -3.77 -0.85
C LEU A 18 14.16 -5.03 -0.85
N PRO A 19 14.75 -6.21 -1.12
CA PRO A 19 14.03 -7.50 -1.04
C PRO A 19 13.39 -7.78 0.33
N SER A 20 13.92 -7.17 1.39
CA SER A 20 13.43 -7.29 2.77
C SER A 20 12.23 -6.39 3.09
N ASP A 21 11.91 -5.39 2.27
CA ASP A 21 10.84 -4.44 2.57
C ASP A 21 9.46 -5.09 2.49
N GLY A 22 9.22 -5.96 1.50
CA GLY A 22 7.98 -6.73 1.39
C GLY A 22 7.60 -7.48 2.68
N PRO A 23 8.41 -8.44 3.17
CA PRO A 23 8.08 -9.18 4.38
C PRO A 23 8.01 -8.30 5.63
N ARG A 24 8.88 -7.29 5.75
CA ARG A 24 8.83 -6.33 6.86
C ARG A 24 7.51 -5.57 6.90
N LEU A 25 7.08 -5.03 5.76
CA LEU A 25 5.86 -4.23 5.68
C LEU A 25 4.61 -5.10 5.84
N CYS A 26 4.60 -6.35 5.36
CA CYS A 26 3.52 -7.31 5.63
C CYS A 26 3.35 -7.61 7.13
N ALA A 27 4.47 -7.73 7.86
CA ALA A 27 4.43 -7.95 9.31
C ALA A 27 3.93 -6.70 10.06
N GLU A 28 4.29 -5.50 9.61
CA GLU A 28 3.73 -4.25 10.14
C GLU A 28 2.23 -4.13 9.84
N LEU A 29 1.81 -4.42 8.60
CA LEU A 29 0.40 -4.41 8.21
C LEU A 29 -0.42 -5.36 9.09
N THR A 30 0.07 -6.56 9.33
CA THR A 30 -0.61 -7.54 10.19
C THR A 30 -0.76 -7.03 11.62
N ARG A 31 0.24 -6.32 12.15
CA ARG A 31 0.16 -5.70 13.48
C ARG A 31 -0.87 -4.57 13.52
N LEU A 32 -0.90 -3.72 12.51
CA LEU A 32 -1.91 -2.65 12.37
C LEU A 32 -3.32 -3.23 12.23
N ALA A 33 -3.50 -4.27 11.43
CA ALA A 33 -4.78 -4.95 11.28
C ALA A 33 -5.28 -5.53 12.63
N ALA A 34 -4.38 -6.07 13.44
CA ALA A 34 -4.70 -6.62 14.75
C ALA A 34 -5.19 -5.56 15.76
N THR A 35 -4.96 -4.26 15.52
CA THR A 35 -5.53 -3.18 16.35
C THR A 35 -6.97 -2.84 15.95
N GLY A 36 -7.55 -3.51 14.95
CA GLY A 36 -8.90 -3.26 14.45
C GLY A 36 -8.95 -2.26 13.28
N ALA A 37 -7.81 -1.88 12.71
CA ALA A 37 -7.78 -1.00 11.54
C ALA A 37 -8.45 -1.66 10.32
N THR A 38 -9.48 -1.03 9.77
CA THR A 38 -10.18 -1.51 8.56
C THR A 38 -9.61 -0.92 7.27
N GLU A 39 -8.90 0.20 7.35
CA GLU A 39 -8.20 0.84 6.24
C GLU A 39 -6.75 1.12 6.65
N ILE A 40 -5.82 0.82 5.74
CA ILE A 40 -4.38 1.06 5.90
C ILE A 40 -3.90 1.86 4.71
N VAL A 41 -3.26 2.99 4.99
CA VAL A 41 -2.71 3.90 3.98
C VAL A 41 -1.24 3.58 3.76
N CYS A 42 -0.84 3.29 2.52
CA CYS A 42 0.56 3.14 2.15
C CYS A 42 1.05 4.40 1.42
N ASP A 43 1.86 5.19 2.11
CA ASP A 43 2.59 6.34 1.56
C ASP A 43 3.70 5.85 0.63
N VAL A 44 3.53 6.17 -0.66
CA VAL A 44 4.46 5.85 -1.74
C VAL A 44 5.09 7.12 -2.33
N SER A 45 4.93 8.28 -1.69
CA SER A 45 5.49 9.56 -2.16
C SER A 45 7.00 9.54 -2.28
N ALA A 46 7.69 8.70 -1.50
CA ALA A 46 9.14 8.52 -1.52
C ALA A 46 9.63 7.48 -2.57
N LEU A 47 8.74 6.97 -3.43
CA LEU A 47 9.09 6.13 -4.58
C LEU A 47 9.43 6.98 -5.80
N HIS A 48 10.70 7.35 -5.90
CA HIS A 48 11.23 8.18 -6.99
C HIS A 48 11.51 7.38 -8.26
N THR A 49 11.82 6.09 -8.14
CA THR A 49 12.13 5.21 -9.27
C THR A 49 11.12 4.07 -9.34
N PRO A 50 10.33 3.94 -10.42
CA PRO A 50 9.41 2.83 -10.61
C PRO A 50 10.23 1.55 -10.83
N GLN A 51 10.10 0.59 -9.93
CA GLN A 51 10.85 -0.67 -9.96
C GLN A 51 9.93 -1.85 -9.67
N LEU A 52 10.22 -3.01 -10.27
CA LEU A 52 9.45 -4.24 -10.01
C LEU A 52 9.53 -4.69 -8.55
N ALA A 53 10.59 -4.32 -7.81
CA ALA A 53 10.64 -4.54 -6.37
C ALA A 53 9.53 -3.79 -5.60
N ALA A 54 9.16 -2.59 -6.05
CA ALA A 54 8.03 -1.85 -5.48
C ALA A 54 6.70 -2.53 -5.81
N VAL A 55 6.55 -3.03 -7.05
CA VAL A 55 5.37 -3.81 -7.48
C VAL A 55 5.21 -5.08 -6.65
N ASP A 56 6.29 -5.85 -6.44
CA ASP A 56 6.27 -7.05 -5.58
C ASP A 56 5.86 -6.70 -4.14
N ALA A 57 6.48 -5.66 -3.57
CA ALA A 57 6.14 -5.20 -2.22
C ALA A 57 4.66 -4.79 -2.10
N LEU A 58 4.14 -4.00 -3.04
CA LEU A 58 2.74 -3.57 -3.06
C LEU A 58 1.76 -4.73 -3.29
N SER A 59 2.13 -5.70 -4.14
CA SER A 59 1.33 -6.92 -4.37
C SER A 59 1.19 -7.74 -3.09
N ARG A 60 2.30 -7.92 -2.36
CA ARG A 60 2.32 -8.61 -1.08
C ARG A 60 1.49 -7.88 -0.04
N LEU A 61 1.64 -6.56 0.06
CA LEU A 61 0.84 -5.75 0.98
C LEU A 61 -0.65 -5.85 0.69
N ARG A 62 -1.04 -5.78 -0.58
CA ARG A 62 -2.44 -5.95 -0.99
C ARG A 62 -2.98 -7.32 -0.59
N LEU A 63 -2.20 -8.37 -0.84
CA LEU A 63 -2.58 -9.72 -0.43
C LEU A 63 -2.69 -9.87 1.08
N THR A 64 -1.76 -9.29 1.86
CA THR A 64 -1.82 -9.30 3.33
C THR A 64 -3.07 -8.57 3.82
N ALA A 65 -3.34 -7.36 3.32
CA ALA A 65 -4.53 -6.59 3.66
C ALA A 65 -5.81 -7.39 3.40
N HIS A 66 -5.92 -7.99 2.21
CA HIS A 66 -7.06 -8.85 1.87
C HIS A 66 -7.21 -10.03 2.84
N ARG A 67 -6.11 -10.69 3.22
CA ARG A 67 -6.13 -11.82 4.16
C ARG A 67 -6.46 -11.41 5.61
N THR A 68 -6.17 -10.18 5.99
CA THR A 68 -6.49 -9.63 7.31
C THR A 68 -7.84 -8.90 7.35
N GLY A 69 -8.56 -8.82 6.23
CA GLY A 69 -9.83 -8.11 6.14
C GLY A 69 -9.71 -6.59 6.12
N CYS A 70 -8.53 -6.05 5.79
CA CYS A 70 -8.27 -4.62 5.69
C CYS A 70 -8.26 -4.16 4.23
N HIS A 71 -8.62 -2.90 4.01
CA HIS A 71 -8.42 -2.22 2.74
C HIS A 71 -7.05 -1.53 2.72
N LEU A 72 -6.32 -1.71 1.62
CA LEU A 72 -5.06 -1.00 1.37
C LEU A 72 -5.29 0.10 0.34
N ARG A 73 -4.94 1.34 0.70
CA ARG A 73 -5.00 2.51 -0.19
C ARG A 73 -3.63 3.13 -0.36
N LEU A 74 -3.28 3.51 -1.59
CA LEU A 74 -2.03 4.22 -1.85
C LEU A 74 -2.19 5.73 -1.68
N HIS A 75 -1.20 6.36 -1.07
CA HIS A 75 -1.12 7.80 -0.88
C HIS A 75 0.02 8.39 -1.73
N HIS A 76 -0.34 9.35 -2.58
CA HIS A 76 0.56 10.03 -3.51
C HIS A 76 1.36 9.10 -4.45
N PRO A 77 0.72 8.16 -5.18
CA PRO A 77 1.41 7.40 -6.22
C PRO A 77 1.90 8.33 -7.33
N THR A 78 3.18 8.22 -7.69
CA THR A 78 3.71 8.96 -8.85
C THR A 78 3.03 8.47 -10.14
N PRO A 79 2.89 9.30 -11.19
CA PRO A 79 2.29 8.87 -12.45
C PRO A 79 2.99 7.66 -13.07
N GLN A 80 4.31 7.57 -12.91
CA GLN A 80 5.11 6.44 -13.39
C GLN A 80 4.82 5.15 -12.60
N LEU A 81 4.66 5.24 -11.28
CA LEU A 81 4.25 4.10 -10.46
C LEU A 81 2.84 3.65 -10.85
N ARG A 82 1.90 4.58 -11.06
CA ARG A 82 0.54 4.26 -11.52
C ARG A 82 0.57 3.53 -12.86
N ALA A 83 1.31 4.03 -13.85
CA ALA A 83 1.45 3.38 -15.15
C ALA A 83 2.02 1.96 -15.03
N LEU A 84 3.01 1.74 -14.16
CA LEU A 84 3.56 0.41 -13.92
C LEU A 84 2.53 -0.53 -13.25
N LEU A 85 1.72 -0.01 -12.31
CA LEU A 85 0.64 -0.77 -11.67
C LEU A 85 -0.50 -1.09 -12.65
N GLU A 86 -0.80 -0.21 -13.59
CA GLU A 86 -1.75 -0.47 -14.68
C GLU A 86 -1.24 -1.59 -15.60
N LEU A 87 0.02 -1.52 -16.04
CA LEU A 87 0.66 -2.55 -16.87
C LEU A 87 0.70 -3.93 -16.20
N THR A 88 0.75 -3.97 -14.87
CA THR A 88 0.79 -5.21 -14.08
C THR A 88 -0.59 -5.67 -13.59
N GLY A 89 -1.66 -4.93 -13.91
CA GLY A 89 -3.02 -5.26 -13.50
C GLY A 89 -3.30 -5.03 -12.00
N LEU A 90 -2.46 -4.25 -11.30
CA LEU A 90 -2.56 -3.96 -9.88
C LEU A 90 -3.23 -2.63 -9.55
N ALA A 91 -3.44 -1.77 -10.54
CA ALA A 91 -4.06 -0.45 -10.33
C ALA A 91 -5.47 -0.54 -9.72
N GLU A 92 -6.37 -1.32 -10.32
CA GLU A 92 -7.73 -1.55 -9.82
C GLU A 92 -7.75 -2.13 -8.39
N PRO A 93 -7.02 -3.23 -8.09
CA PRO A 93 -6.88 -3.71 -6.72
C PRO A 93 -6.44 -2.61 -5.76
N LEU A 94 -5.48 -1.75 -6.12
CA LEU A 94 -4.95 -0.72 -5.23
C LEU A 94 -5.82 0.55 -5.14
N GLY A 95 -7.02 0.54 -5.73
CA GLY A 95 -7.92 1.69 -5.75
C GLY A 95 -7.41 2.84 -6.62
N LEU A 96 -6.54 2.55 -7.60
CA LEU A 96 -6.04 3.50 -8.58
C LEU A 96 -6.86 3.50 -9.88
N GLY A 97 -7.94 2.73 -9.93
CA GLY A 97 -8.89 2.73 -11.03
C GLY A 97 -9.41 4.11 -11.36
N GLU A 98 -9.92 4.29 -12.58
CA GLU A 98 -10.69 5.48 -12.90
C GLU A 98 -11.90 5.52 -11.96
N ALA A 99 -12.02 6.58 -11.16
CA ALA A 99 -13.23 6.79 -10.39
C ALA A 99 -14.43 6.84 -11.37
N PRO A 100 -15.54 6.14 -11.09
CA PRO A 100 -16.71 6.14 -11.95
C PRO A 100 -17.33 7.54 -12.11
#